data_AF-A0A1B6EQD9-F1
#
_entry.id   AF-A0A1B6EQD9-F1
#
_cell.length_a   1.000
_cell.length_b   1.000
_cell.length_c   1.000
_cell.angle_alpha   90.00
_cell.angle_beta   90.00
_cell.angle_gamma   90.00
#
_symmetry.space_group_name_H-M   'P 1'
#
loop_
_entity.id
_entity.type
_entity.pdbx_description
1 polymer ?
#
loop_
_entity_poly.entity_id
_entity_poly.type
_entity_poly.pdbx_seq_one_letter_code
_entity_poly.pdbx_strand_id
1 'polypeptide(L)'
;SHAISQEEKKVVAYHESGHALVSWMLKHTDPLLKITIIPRTNMALGFAQYIPLDRKLLSKEELFDRMCVMMGGRVAESVTFNRITSGAQNDLKKITDLAYSMVREHGMSSNVGLVSFSAEDVKSRRGKPFSKDFAALIDQEVRKLLSDVYQTTQQILNANRDKLEILAENLLKSETLTCEQVEA
;
A
#
# COMPACT_ATOMS: atom_id res chain seq x y z
N SER A 1 -11.18 -6.28 27.24
CA SER A 1 -11.36 -5.41 26.07
C SER A 1 -10.33 -4.29 26.17
N HIS A 2 -9.24 -4.35 25.40
CA HIS A 2 -8.29 -3.23 25.35
C HIS A 2 -8.95 -2.11 24.54
N ALA A 3 -9.42 -1.07 25.22
CA ALA A 3 -9.85 0.15 24.56
C ALA A 3 -8.62 0.81 23.91
N ILE A 4 -8.69 1.07 22.60
CA ILE A 4 -7.67 1.81 21.86
C ILE A 4 -7.55 3.20 22.48
N SER A 5 -6.32 3.65 22.74
CA SER A 5 -6.08 5.01 23.26
C SER A 5 -6.45 6.08 22.22
N GLN A 6 -6.77 7.29 22.65
CA GLN A 6 -7.09 8.40 21.74
C GLN A 6 -5.93 8.70 20.76
N GLU A 7 -4.69 8.55 21.22
CA GLU A 7 -3.51 8.73 20.38
C GLU A 7 -3.39 7.63 19.30
N GLU A 8 -3.57 6.36 19.67
CA GLU A 8 -3.59 5.26 18.71
C GLU A 8 -4.72 5.41 17.70
N LYS A 9 -5.91 5.82 18.16
CA LYS A 9 -7.06 6.08 17.29
C LYS A 9 -6.76 7.17 16.26
N LYS A 10 -6.07 8.24 16.68
CA LYS A 10 -5.59 9.30 15.78
C LYS A 10 -4.63 8.75 14.74
N VAL A 11 -3.65 7.93 15.14
CA VAL A 11 -2.71 7.34 14.18
C VAL A 11 -3.42 6.47 13.15
N VAL A 12 -4.34 5.61 13.60
CA VAL A 12 -5.13 4.73 12.72
C VAL A 12 -5.99 5.56 11.76
N ALA A 13 -6.60 6.65 12.21
CA ALA A 13 -7.40 7.51 11.33
C ALA A 13 -6.57 8.12 10.20
N TYR A 14 -5.38 8.62 10.48
CA TYR A 14 -4.47 9.15 9.45
C TYR A 14 -3.95 8.03 8.54
N HIS A 15 -3.71 6.84 9.08
CA HIS A 15 -3.30 5.67 8.30
C HIS A 15 -4.36 5.29 7.26
N GLU A 16 -5.60 5.07 7.68
CA GLU A 16 -6.71 4.73 6.78
C GLU A 16 -7.03 5.86 5.80
N SER A 17 -6.94 7.12 6.24
CA SER A 17 -7.11 8.29 5.38
C SER A 17 -6.02 8.38 4.31
N GLY A 18 -4.79 7.95 4.62
CA GLY A 18 -3.70 7.86 3.67
C GLY A 18 -4.00 6.92 2.50
N HIS A 19 -4.53 5.72 2.81
CA HIS A 19 -4.97 4.78 1.78
C HIS A 19 -6.09 5.36 0.92
N ALA A 20 -7.13 5.90 1.55
CA ALA A 20 -8.29 6.45 0.85
C ALA A 20 -7.92 7.62 -0.07
N LEU A 21 -7.14 8.58 0.43
CA LEU A 21 -6.76 9.76 -0.34
C LEU A 21 -5.89 9.39 -1.55
N VAL A 22 -4.91 8.50 -1.37
CA VAL A 22 -4.06 8.06 -2.49
C VAL A 22 -4.90 7.28 -3.51
N SER A 23 -5.85 6.46 -3.04
CA SER A 23 -6.78 5.76 -3.93
C SER A 23 -7.62 6.72 -4.76
N TRP A 24 -8.03 7.84 -4.18
CA TRP A 24 -8.84 8.86 -4.84
C TRP A 24 -8.06 9.67 -5.88
N MET A 25 -6.77 9.91 -5.63
CA MET A 25 -5.93 10.76 -6.50
C MET A 25 -5.34 10.01 -7.70
N LEU A 26 -5.25 8.68 -7.61
CA LEU A 26 -4.69 7.85 -8.68
C LEU A 26 -5.76 7.36 -9.65
N LYS A 27 -5.35 7.16 -10.91
CA LYS A 27 -6.27 6.84 -11.99
C LYS A 27 -6.69 5.37 -12.02
N HIS A 28 -5.77 4.46 -11.68
CA HIS A 28 -5.97 3.03 -11.86
C HIS A 28 -6.17 2.28 -10.54
N THR A 29 -7.09 2.77 -9.73
CA THR A 29 -7.38 2.22 -8.41
C THR A 29 -8.75 1.57 -8.37
N ASP A 30 -8.89 0.61 -7.46
CA ASP A 30 -10.18 -0.01 -7.19
C ASP A 30 -11.06 1.01 -6.45
N PRO A 31 -12.36 1.15 -6.79
CA PRO A 31 -13.23 2.11 -6.13
C PRO A 31 -13.34 1.87 -4.62
N LEU A 32 -13.16 2.93 -3.84
CA LEU A 32 -13.32 2.88 -2.38
C LEU A 32 -14.81 2.79 -2.03
N LEU A 33 -15.19 1.84 -1.17
CA LEU A 33 -16.56 1.73 -0.65
C LEU A 33 -16.72 2.47 0.66
N LYS A 34 -15.80 2.21 1.58
CA LYS A 34 -15.80 2.78 2.92
C LYS A 34 -14.44 2.64 3.58
N ILE A 35 -14.19 3.52 4.54
CA ILE A 35 -13.07 3.45 5.48
C ILE A 35 -13.59 3.44 6.91
N THR A 36 -12.94 2.71 7.80
CA THR A 36 -13.31 2.66 9.22
C THR A 36 -12.10 2.46 10.11
N ILE A 37 -12.17 3.05 11.31
CA ILE A 37 -11.18 2.91 12.39
C ILE A 37 -11.70 2.02 13.51
N ILE A 38 -12.79 1.29 13.25
CA ILE A 38 -13.36 0.33 14.19
C ILE A 38 -12.63 -1.01 14.00
N PRO A 39 -11.97 -1.54 15.04
CA PRO A 39 -11.25 -2.80 14.93
C PRO A 39 -12.22 -3.96 14.68
N ARG A 40 -12.02 -4.70 13.58
CA ARG A 40 -12.78 -5.92 13.28
C ARG A 40 -12.18 -7.18 13.91
N THR A 41 -10.86 -7.20 14.09
CA THR A 41 -10.11 -8.32 14.66
C THR A 41 -8.95 -7.78 15.50
N ASN A 42 -8.37 -8.60 16.37
CA ASN A 42 -7.23 -8.20 17.22
C ASN A 42 -5.97 -7.74 16.44
N MET A 43 -5.93 -7.94 15.12
CA MET A 43 -4.78 -7.60 14.27
C MET A 43 -4.99 -6.37 13.38
N ALA A 44 -6.22 -5.89 13.20
CA ALA A 44 -6.52 -4.77 12.32
C ALA A 44 -7.31 -3.71 13.10
N LEU A 45 -6.65 -2.57 13.36
CA LEU A 45 -7.22 -1.45 14.11
C LEU A 45 -8.18 -0.60 13.24
N GLY A 46 -8.08 -0.70 11.92
CA GLY A 46 -8.94 -0.09 10.92
C GLY A 46 -8.89 -0.88 9.61
N PHE A 47 -9.74 -0.53 8.64
CA PHE A 47 -9.61 -1.02 7.26
C PHE A 47 -10.34 -0.13 6.23
N ALA A 48 -9.74 -0.03 5.05
CA ALA A 48 -10.37 0.44 3.83
C ALA A 48 -10.94 -0.73 3.00
N GLN A 49 -12.21 -0.62 2.57
CA GLN A 49 -12.86 -1.61 1.71
C GLN A 49 -12.95 -1.08 0.28
N TYR A 50 -12.50 -1.89 -0.68
CA TYR A 50 -12.51 -1.58 -2.10
C TYR A 50 -13.41 -2.55 -2.87
N ILE A 51 -13.99 -2.12 -4.00
CA ILE A 51 -14.64 -3.03 -4.96
C ILE A 51 -13.55 -3.59 -5.86
N PRO A 52 -13.24 -4.91 -5.79
CA PRO A 52 -12.26 -5.49 -6.69
C PRO A 52 -12.78 -5.37 -8.14
N LEU A 53 -12.01 -4.72 -9.00
CA LEU A 53 -12.23 -4.78 -10.43
C LEU A 53 -11.78 -6.18 -10.90
N ASP A 54 -12.69 -6.99 -11.44
CA ASP A 54 -12.40 -8.34 -11.95
C ASP A 54 -11.59 -8.26 -13.26
N ARG A 55 -10.34 -7.82 -13.15
CA ARG A 55 -9.38 -7.70 -14.23
C ARG A 55 -8.28 -8.74 -14.05
N LYS A 56 -8.18 -9.64 -15.03
CA LYS A 56 -7.16 -10.70 -15.05
C LYS A 56 -5.80 -10.23 -15.55
N LEU A 57 -5.75 -9.11 -16.27
CA LEU A 57 -4.54 -8.53 -16.85
C LEU A 57 -4.37 -7.13 -16.28
N LEU A 58 -3.22 -6.88 -15.68
CA LEU A 58 -2.87 -5.58 -15.09
C LEU A 58 -1.61 -5.04 -15.73
N SER A 59 -1.64 -3.77 -16.12
CA SER A 59 -0.46 -3.08 -16.63
C SER A 59 0.53 -2.78 -15.51
N LYS A 60 1.76 -2.39 -15.89
CA LYS A 60 2.78 -1.97 -14.93
C LYS A 60 2.32 -0.75 -14.13
N GLU A 61 1.64 0.19 -14.79
CA GLU A 61 1.10 1.41 -14.21
C GLU A 61 -0.02 1.09 -13.21
N GLU A 62 -0.93 0.18 -13.55
CA GLU A 62 -2.01 -0.24 -12.64
C GLU A 62 -1.46 -0.93 -11.38
N LEU A 63 -0.43 -1.77 -11.53
CA LEU A 63 0.23 -2.39 -10.38
C LEU A 63 0.99 -1.37 -9.53
N PHE A 64 1.65 -0.39 -10.16
CA PHE A 64 2.35 0.68 -9.48
C PHE A 64 1.37 1.55 -8.67
N ASP A 65 0.22 1.92 -9.25
CA ASP A 65 -0.82 2.69 -8.57
C ASP A 65 -1.37 1.92 -7.36
N ARG A 66 -1.62 0.61 -7.51
CA ARG A 66 -2.01 -0.26 -6.38
C ARG A 66 -0.96 -0.29 -5.27
N MET A 67 0.33 -0.36 -5.62
CA MET A 67 1.42 -0.27 -4.64
C MET A 67 1.42 1.06 -3.90
N CYS A 68 1.14 2.18 -4.59
CA CYS A 68 1.04 3.50 -3.97
C CYS A 68 -0.13 3.57 -2.98
N VAL A 69 -1.31 3.03 -3.34
CA VAL A 69 -2.45 2.95 -2.41
C VAL A 69 -2.09 2.17 -1.15
N MET A 70 -1.47 1.00 -1.30
CA MET A 70 -1.02 0.20 -0.13
C MET A 70 0.08 0.91 0.68
N MET A 71 0.92 1.73 0.05
CA MET A 71 1.95 2.51 0.75
C MET A 71 1.37 3.72 1.51
N GLY A 72 0.15 4.15 1.14
CA GLY A 72 -0.53 5.34 1.65
C GLY A 72 -0.55 5.45 3.17
N GLY A 73 -0.95 4.40 3.89
CA GLY A 73 -1.02 4.43 5.35
C GLY A 73 0.34 4.68 6.02
N ARG A 74 1.40 3.97 5.59
CA ARG A 74 2.77 4.17 6.08
C ARG A 74 3.27 5.60 5.84
N VAL A 75 3.02 6.14 4.65
CA VAL A 75 3.50 7.47 4.28
C VAL A 75 2.70 8.54 5.02
N ALA A 76 1.38 8.38 5.16
CA ALA A 76 0.53 9.29 5.92
C ALA A 76 0.98 9.42 7.39
N GLU A 77 1.33 8.31 8.04
CA GLU A 77 1.94 8.33 9.37
C GLU A 77 3.24 9.15 9.37
N SER A 78 4.13 8.87 8.42
CA SER A 78 5.44 9.51 8.33
C SER A 78 5.35 11.02 8.11
N VAL A 79 4.49 11.49 7.19
CA VAL A 79 4.37 12.92 6.85
C VAL A 79 3.63 13.73 7.91
N THR A 80 2.75 13.08 8.67
CA THR A 80 1.92 13.74 9.69
C THR A 80 2.61 13.75 11.05
N PHE A 81 3.11 12.61 11.50
CA PHE A 81 3.62 12.44 12.86
C PHE A 81 5.15 12.42 12.95
N ASN A 82 5.86 12.42 11.81
CA ASN A 82 7.31 12.17 11.75
C ASN A 82 7.72 10.89 12.52
N ARG A 83 6.81 9.92 12.57
CA ARG A 83 6.94 8.64 13.28
C ARG A 83 6.21 7.56 12.48
N ILE A 84 6.65 6.32 12.66
CA ILE A 84 6.08 5.15 11.98
C ILE A 84 5.68 4.10 13.03
N THR A 85 4.62 3.35 12.76
CA THR A 85 4.12 2.29 13.65
C THR A 85 4.33 0.89 13.08
N SER A 86 4.02 -0.15 13.86
CA SER A 86 3.95 -1.53 13.35
C SER A 86 2.69 -1.81 12.51
N GLY A 87 1.73 -0.88 12.44
CA GLY A 87 0.42 -1.07 11.78
C GLY A 87 0.52 -1.40 10.29
N ALA A 88 1.49 -0.82 9.58
CA ALA A 88 1.67 -1.03 8.14
C ALA A 88 2.33 -2.38 7.76
N GLN A 89 2.53 -3.31 8.70
CA GLN A 89 3.24 -4.57 8.44
C GLN A 89 2.58 -5.38 7.32
N ASN A 90 1.24 -5.49 7.34
CA ASN A 90 0.50 -6.26 6.34
C ASN A 90 0.59 -5.63 4.95
N ASP A 91 0.53 -4.30 4.87
CA ASP A 91 0.64 -3.58 3.59
C ASP A 91 2.04 -3.72 3.02
N LEU A 92 3.07 -3.53 3.85
CA LEU A 92 4.46 -3.72 3.43
C LEU A 92 4.72 -5.15 2.93
N LYS A 93 4.11 -6.17 3.56
CA LYS A 93 4.21 -7.55 3.07
C LYS A 93 3.61 -7.69 1.67
N LYS A 94 2.37 -7.21 1.47
CA LYS A 94 1.68 -7.28 0.17
C LYS A 94 2.42 -6.50 -0.93
N ILE A 95 2.90 -5.30 -0.61
CA ILE A 95 3.67 -4.47 -1.55
C ILE A 95 4.99 -5.17 -1.91
N THR A 96 5.67 -5.78 -0.94
CA THR A 96 6.91 -6.53 -1.19
C THR A 96 6.66 -7.73 -2.09
N ASP A 97 5.65 -8.54 -1.79
CA ASP A 97 5.28 -9.71 -2.60
C ASP A 97 4.93 -9.29 -4.04
N LEU A 98 4.18 -8.20 -4.20
CA LEU A 98 3.82 -7.66 -5.52
C LEU A 98 5.05 -7.12 -6.27
N ALA A 99 5.95 -6.40 -5.60
CA ALA A 99 7.17 -5.88 -6.20
C ALA A 99 8.05 -7.02 -6.73
N TYR A 100 8.22 -8.08 -5.96
CA TYR A 100 8.96 -9.27 -6.41
C TYR A 100 8.26 -9.94 -7.59
N SER A 101 6.93 -10.06 -7.61
CA SER A 101 6.20 -10.63 -8.75
C SER A 101 6.37 -9.77 -10.01
N MET A 102 6.25 -8.44 -9.91
CA MET A 102 6.50 -7.51 -11.03
C MET A 102 7.90 -7.68 -11.63
N VAL A 103 8.92 -7.73 -10.78
CA VAL A 103 10.32 -7.79 -11.22
C VAL A 103 10.71 -9.18 -11.71
N ARG A 104 10.33 -10.24 -10.97
CA ARG A 104 10.82 -11.61 -11.16
C ARG A 104 9.93 -12.46 -12.08
N GLU A 105 8.62 -12.24 -12.06
CA GLU A 105 7.64 -13.10 -12.73
C GLU A 105 7.07 -12.44 -13.99
N HIS A 106 6.76 -11.14 -13.91
CA HIS A 106 6.11 -10.42 -15.00
C HIS A 106 7.08 -9.73 -15.97
N GLY A 107 8.40 -9.77 -15.71
CA GLY A 107 9.39 -9.12 -16.55
C GLY A 107 9.24 -7.60 -16.64
N MET A 108 8.70 -6.94 -15.61
CA MET A 108 8.41 -5.50 -15.60
C MET A 108 9.61 -4.62 -15.19
N SER A 109 10.81 -5.21 -15.05
CA SER A 109 12.08 -4.49 -14.89
C SER A 109 12.91 -4.60 -16.16
N SER A 110 13.35 -3.46 -16.68
CA SER A 110 14.24 -3.39 -17.85
C SER A 110 15.61 -4.02 -17.59
N ASN A 111 16.08 -3.98 -16.34
CA ASN A 111 17.40 -4.48 -15.96
C ASN A 111 17.39 -6.00 -15.76
N VAL A 112 16.28 -6.56 -15.27
CA VAL A 112 16.08 -8.02 -15.13
C VAL A 112 15.71 -8.65 -16.47
N GLY A 113 14.94 -7.94 -17.30
CA GLY A 113 14.53 -8.39 -18.63
C GLY A 113 13.32 -9.35 -18.63
N LEU A 114 13.09 -10.01 -19.76
CA LEU A 114 11.90 -10.82 -20.04
C LEU A 114 12.01 -12.27 -19.51
N VAL A 115 12.62 -12.45 -18.35
CA VAL A 115 12.67 -13.75 -17.67
C VAL A 115 11.55 -13.87 -16.65
N SER A 116 11.13 -15.11 -16.37
CA SER A 116 10.07 -15.39 -15.41
C SER A 116 10.49 -16.53 -14.48
N PHE A 117 10.51 -16.26 -13.18
CA PHE A 117 10.75 -17.27 -12.14
C PHE A 117 9.67 -17.15 -11.07
N SER A 118 8.89 -18.20 -10.88
CA SER A 118 7.80 -18.21 -9.89
C SER A 118 8.32 -18.29 -8.45
N ALA A 119 7.45 -17.96 -7.49
CA ALA A 119 7.74 -18.19 -6.08
C ALA A 119 8.00 -19.69 -5.76
N GLU A 120 7.42 -20.60 -6.53
CA GLU A 120 7.61 -22.05 -6.39
C GLU A 120 9.00 -22.47 -6.86
N ASP A 121 9.48 -21.90 -7.96
CA ASP A 121 10.83 -22.15 -8.47
C ASP A 121 11.89 -21.74 -7.43
N VAL A 122 11.67 -20.63 -6.74
CA VAL A 122 12.59 -20.12 -5.70
C VAL A 122 12.56 -20.96 -4.42
N LYS A 123 11.43 -21.60 -4.11
CA LYS A 123 11.27 -22.50 -2.94
C LYS A 123 11.68 -23.94 -3.24
N SER A 124 12.09 -24.24 -4.48
CA SER A 124 12.50 -25.56 -4.91
C SER A 124 13.64 -26.12 -4.05
N ARG A 125 13.56 -27.41 -3.73
CA ARG A 125 14.64 -28.16 -3.06
C ARG A 125 15.93 -28.20 -3.88
N ARG A 126 15.85 -27.88 -5.18
CA ARG A 126 17.01 -27.80 -6.08
C ARG A 126 17.77 -26.47 -5.98
N GLY A 127 17.32 -25.55 -5.12
CA GLY A 127 17.87 -24.20 -5.00
C GLY A 127 17.25 -23.22 -6.00
N LYS A 128 17.66 -21.95 -5.92
CA LYS A 128 17.16 -20.89 -6.80
C LYS A 128 17.57 -21.16 -8.26
N PRO A 129 16.70 -20.94 -9.25
CA PRO A 129 16.99 -21.22 -10.67
C PRO A 129 17.91 -20.18 -11.33
N PHE A 130 18.45 -19.22 -10.58
CA PHE A 130 19.29 -18.13 -11.06
C PHE A 130 20.50 -17.91 -10.14
N SER A 131 21.53 -17.25 -10.66
CA SER A 131 22.78 -16.99 -9.94
C SER A 131 22.58 -16.04 -8.75
N LYS A 132 23.56 -15.99 -7.84
CA LYS A 132 23.55 -15.04 -6.73
C LYS A 132 23.56 -13.59 -7.21
N ASP A 133 24.31 -13.29 -8.27
CA ASP A 133 24.38 -11.95 -8.86
C ASP A 133 23.02 -11.53 -9.43
N PHE A 134 22.32 -12.46 -10.08
CA PHE A 134 20.97 -12.21 -10.57
C PHE A 134 19.97 -12.00 -9.42
N ALA A 135 20.11 -12.75 -8.33
CA ALA A 135 19.30 -12.54 -7.13
C ALA A 135 19.52 -11.13 -6.54
N ALA A 136 20.77 -10.69 -6.46
CA ALA A 136 21.11 -9.36 -5.98
C ALA A 136 20.56 -8.25 -6.89
N LEU A 137 20.56 -8.47 -8.21
CA LEU A 137 19.94 -7.57 -9.18
C LEU A 137 18.43 -7.44 -8.95
N ILE A 138 17.72 -8.56 -8.76
CA ILE A 138 16.28 -8.53 -8.42
C ILE A 138 16.05 -7.73 -7.13
N ASP A 139 16.84 -7.98 -6.08
CA ASP A 139 16.70 -7.27 -4.81
C ASP A 139 16.93 -5.75 -4.96
N GLN A 140 17.89 -5.35 -5.79
CA GLN A 140 18.15 -3.94 -6.10
C GLN A 140 16.96 -3.30 -6.84
N GLU A 141 16.41 -3.97 -7.85
CA GLU A 141 15.28 -3.47 -8.64
C GLU A 141 14.00 -3.38 -7.79
N VAL A 142 13.76 -4.35 -6.92
CA VAL A 142 12.64 -4.31 -5.95
C VAL A 142 12.80 -3.12 -5.00
N ARG A 143 13.99 -2.91 -4.43
CA ARG A 143 14.25 -1.75 -3.55
C ARG A 143 14.03 -0.42 -4.27
N LYS A 144 14.47 -0.31 -5.52
CA LYS A 144 14.26 0.87 -6.34
C LYS A 144 12.77 1.11 -6.58
N LEU A 145 12.03 0.09 -6.99
CA LEU A 145 10.58 0.17 -7.20
C LEU A 145 9.84 0.61 -5.93
N LEU A 146 10.17 0.04 -4.77
CA LEU A 146 9.57 0.43 -3.49
C LEU A 146 9.90 1.88 -3.10
N SER A 147 11.12 2.33 -3.39
CA SER A 147 11.52 3.73 -3.19
C SER A 147 10.71 4.67 -4.08
N ASP A 148 10.54 4.34 -5.36
CA ASP A 148 9.75 5.14 -6.31
C ASP A 148 8.27 5.22 -5.90
N VAL A 149 7.71 4.10 -5.42
CA VAL A 149 6.35 4.04 -4.85
C VAL A 149 6.23 4.94 -3.63
N TYR A 150 7.19 4.87 -2.69
CA TYR A 150 7.18 5.72 -1.49
C TYR A 150 7.26 7.20 -1.86
N GLN A 151 8.17 7.58 -2.76
CA GLN A 151 8.36 8.96 -3.19
C GLN A 151 7.10 9.51 -3.88
N THR A 152 6.51 8.75 -4.80
CA THR A 152 5.27 9.14 -5.48
C THR A 152 4.13 9.32 -4.48
N THR A 153 3.96 8.36 -3.57
CA THR A 153 2.93 8.41 -2.53
C THR A 153 3.13 9.63 -1.61
N GLN A 154 4.37 9.93 -1.24
CA GLN A 154 4.72 11.09 -0.42
C GLN A 154 4.41 12.41 -1.14
N GLN A 155 4.69 12.50 -2.44
CA GLN A 155 4.34 13.68 -3.25
C GLN A 155 2.83 13.90 -3.29
N ILE A 156 2.05 12.85 -3.52
CA ILE A 156 0.58 12.91 -3.55
C ILE A 156 0.02 13.40 -2.20
N LEU A 157 0.47 12.81 -1.10
CA LEU A 157 -0.01 13.15 0.24
C LEU A 157 0.43 14.55 0.68
N ASN A 158 1.65 14.97 0.35
CA ASN A 158 2.11 16.34 0.65
C ASN A 158 1.37 17.40 -0.17
N ALA A 159 1.06 17.12 -1.44
CA ALA A 159 0.29 18.03 -2.30
C ALA A 159 -1.18 18.15 -1.88
N ASN A 160 -1.70 17.21 -1.09
CA ASN A 160 -3.10 17.15 -0.64
C ASN A 160 -3.18 17.05 0.90
N ARG A 161 -2.25 17.69 1.61
CA ARG A 161 -2.12 17.57 3.08
C ARG A 161 -3.35 18.09 3.82
N ASP A 162 -3.95 19.15 3.30
CA ASP A 162 -5.22 19.72 3.75
C ASP A 162 -6.36 18.69 3.68
N LYS A 163 -6.49 17.99 2.56
CA LYS A 163 -7.51 16.94 2.38
C LYS A 163 -7.27 15.75 3.29
N LEU A 164 -6.00 15.37 3.51
CA LEU A 164 -5.64 14.30 4.43
C LEU A 164 -6.10 14.61 5.86
N GLU A 165 -5.88 15.84 6.31
CA GLU A 165 -6.28 16.30 7.65
C GLU A 165 -7.80 16.33 7.81
N ILE A 166 -8.53 16.90 6.83
CA ILE A 166 -9.99 16.92 6.82
C ILE A 166 -10.56 15.49 6.88
N LEU A 167 -10.03 14.59 6.04
CA LEU A 167 -10.50 13.20 5.98
C LEU A 167 -10.27 12.47 7.30
N ALA A 168 -9.08 12.63 7.90
CA ALA A 168 -8.73 11.99 9.16
C ALA A 168 -9.57 12.53 10.33
N GLU A 169 -9.83 13.84 10.38
CA GLU A 169 -10.70 14.43 11.40
C GLU A 169 -12.14 13.97 11.29
N ASN A 170 -12.68 13.89 10.07
CA ASN A 170 -14.02 13.37 9.83
C ASN A 170 -14.10 11.89 10.21
N LEU A 171 -13.06 11.12 9.92
CA LEU A 171 -12.99 9.72 10.29
C LEU A 171 -12.89 9.53 11.81
N LEU A 172 -12.23 10.44 12.53
CA LEU A 172 -12.20 10.43 14.00
C LEU A 172 -13.56 10.74 14.63
N LYS A 173 -14.35 11.62 14.01
CA LYS A 173 -15.69 12.01 14.47
C LYS A 173 -16.73 10.91 14.20
N SER A 174 -16.73 10.36 12.99
CA SER A 174 -17.76 9.41 12.53
C SER A 174 -17.37 7.95 12.71
N GLU A 175 -16.09 7.64 12.96
CA GLU A 175 -15.47 6.31 13.05
C GLU A 175 -15.54 5.45 11.77
N THR A 176 -16.42 5.79 10.85
CA THR A 176 -16.61 5.19 9.53
C THR A 176 -17.04 6.28 8.55
N LEU A 177 -16.47 6.27 7.35
CA LEU A 177 -16.89 7.10 6.23
C LEU A 177 -17.19 6.24 5.01
N THR A 178 -18.30 6.48 4.32
CA THR A 178 -18.62 5.88 3.02
C THR A 178 -18.02 6.70 1.88
N CYS A 179 -17.91 6.14 0.67
CA CYS A 179 -17.41 6.87 -0.50
C CYS A 179 -18.09 8.23 -0.69
N GLU A 180 -19.42 8.28 -0.60
CA GLU A 180 -20.21 9.52 -0.71
C GLU A 180 -19.80 10.58 0.32
N GLN A 181 -19.38 10.16 1.52
CA GLN A 181 -18.92 11.08 2.57
C GLN A 181 -17.45 11.48 2.42
N VAL A 182 -16.67 10.71 1.66
CA VAL A 182 -15.29 11.07 1.26
C VAL A 182 -15.31 12.07 0.10
N GLU A 183 -16.34 12.01 -0.74
CA GLU A 183 -16.57 12.92 -1.88
C GLU A 183 -17.08 14.31 -1.49
N ALA A 184 -17.88 14.39 -0.43
CA ALA A 184 -18.56 15.60 0.03
C ALA A 184 -17.63 16.57 0.79
#